data_AF-A0A7V3FVX1-F1
#
_entry.id   AF-A0A7V3FVX1-F1
#
_cell.length_a   1.000
_cell.length_b   1.000
_cell.length_c   1.000
_cell.angle_alpha   90.00
_cell.angle_beta   90.00
_cell.angle_gamma   90.00
#
_symmetry.space_group_name_H-M   'P 1'
#
loop_
_entity.id
_entity.type
_entity.pdbx_description
1 polymer ?
#
loop_
_entity_poly.entity_id
_entity_poly.type
_entity_poly.pdbx_seq_one_letter_code
_entity_poly.pdbx_strand_id
1 'polypeptide(L)'
;MKVGLKQQIAIAAFFIILFLAFFYITINALHSSISTSIANGKLETINSLINDFQSKISFLLVFILVVSILIAYFFGFSLIKKLILIKEGIHKIAQFDFTYSSQNYKLKDEISEINNDLTHVQNSFKRYVDNTIAII
;
A
#
# COMPACT_ATOMS: atom_id res chain seq x y z
N MET A 1 17.66 0.28 -7.57
CA MET A 1 16.51 0.62 -8.43
C MET A 1 15.45 1.30 -7.59
N LYS A 2 14.88 2.42 -8.08
CA LYS A 2 13.83 3.17 -7.38
C LYS A 2 12.48 2.52 -7.68
N VAL A 3 11.64 2.31 -6.67
CA VAL A 3 10.32 1.70 -6.82
C VAL A 3 9.26 2.81 -6.78
N GLY A 4 8.72 3.19 -7.95
CA GLY A 4 7.67 4.20 -8.07
C GLY A 4 6.36 3.77 -7.42
N LEU A 5 5.41 4.69 -7.22
CA LEU A 5 4.12 4.39 -6.58
C LEU A 5 3.40 3.24 -7.27
N LYS A 6 3.36 3.28 -8.61
CA LYS A 6 2.75 2.23 -9.44
C LYS A 6 3.37 0.86 -9.17
N GLN A 7 4.69 0.82 -8.99
CA GLN A 7 5.40 -0.42 -8.69
C GLN A 7 5.13 -0.89 -7.26
N GLN A 8 4.98 0.02 -6.29
CA GLN A 8 4.57 -0.33 -4.92
C GLN A 8 3.17 -0.97 -4.89
N ILE A 9 2.21 -0.39 -5.62
CA ILE A 9 0.85 -0.94 -5.75
C ILE A 9 0.90 -2.29 -6.48
N ALA A 10 1.70 -2.41 -7.54
CA ALA A 10 1.86 -3.66 -8.27
C ALA A 10 2.47 -4.78 -7.40
N ILE A 11 3.44 -4.44 -6.56
CA ILE A 11 4.03 -5.38 -5.58
C ILE A 11 2.97 -5.83 -4.58
N ALA A 12 2.19 -4.91 -4.01
CA ALA A 12 1.11 -5.25 -3.09
C ALA A 12 0.07 -6.17 -3.75
N ALA A 13 -0.37 -5.83 -4.98
CA ALA A 13 -1.29 -6.64 -5.75
C ALA A 13 -0.71 -8.04 -6.06
N PHE A 14 0.57 -8.13 -6.40
CA PHE A 14 1.26 -9.41 -6.61
C PHE A 14 1.21 -10.29 -5.36
N PHE A 15 1.49 -9.74 -4.17
CA PHE A 15 1.40 -10.50 -2.93
C PHE A 15 -0.02 -10.98 -2.62
N ILE A 16 -1.04 -10.17 -2.91
CA ILE A 16 -2.46 -10.56 -2.75
C ILE A 16 -2.81 -11.72 -3.69
N ILE A 17 -2.39 -11.66 -4.95
CA ILE A 17 -2.65 -12.73 -5.93
C ILE A 17 -1.93 -14.02 -5.52
N LEU A 18 -0.66 -13.92 -5.13
CA LEU A 18 0.14 -15.08 -4.68
C LEU A 18 -0.50 -15.72 -3.45
N PHE A 19 -1.02 -14.90 -2.53
CA PHE A 19 -1.77 -15.36 -1.38
C PHE A 19 -3.05 -16.12 -1.77
N LEU A 20 -3.87 -15.55 -2.64
CA LEU A 20 -5.11 -16.20 -3.11
C LEU A 20 -4.83 -17.53 -3.81
N ALA A 21 -3.77 -17.58 -4.63
CA ALA A 21 -3.34 -18.80 -5.29
C ALA A 21 -2.90 -19.87 -4.28
N PHE A 22 -2.11 -19.50 -3.28
CA PHE A 22 -1.68 -20.42 -2.23
C PHE A 22 -2.87 -20.96 -1.41
N PHE A 23 -3.83 -20.10 -1.09
CA PHE A 23 -5.06 -20.48 -0.40
C PHE A 23 -5.87 -21.49 -1.22
N TYR A 24 -6.07 -21.23 -2.51
CA TYR A 24 -6.75 -22.15 -3.43
C TYR A 24 -6.07 -23.52 -3.50
N ILE A 25 -4.74 -23.57 -3.64
CA ILE A 25 -3.97 -24.82 -3.66
C ILE A 25 -4.18 -25.61 -2.37
N THR A 26 -4.16 -24.94 -1.22
CA THR A 26 -4.32 -25.57 0.09
C THR A 26 -5.71 -26.19 0.27
N ILE A 27 -6.76 -25.50 -0.18
CA ILE A 27 -8.14 -26.03 -0.17
C ILE A 27 -8.27 -27.24 -1.09
N ASN A 28 -7.77 -27.16 -2.32
CA ASN A 28 -7.82 -28.28 -3.26
C ASN A 28 -7.07 -29.51 -2.73
N ALA A 29 -5.91 -29.30 -2.08
CA ALA A 29 -5.15 -30.39 -1.48
C ALA A 29 -5.90 -31.08 -0.35
N LEU A 30 -6.64 -30.33 0.48
CA LEU A 30 -7.52 -30.90 1.51
C LEU A 30 -8.64 -31.73 0.86
N HIS A 31 -9.35 -31.14 -0.10
CA HIS A 31 -10.47 -31.79 -0.77
C HIS A 31 -10.04 -33.10 -1.42
N SER A 32 -8.89 -33.10 -2.11
CA SER A 32 -8.30 -34.30 -2.71
C SER A 32 -7.95 -35.36 -1.66
N SER A 33 -7.34 -34.95 -0.55
CA SER A 33 -6.97 -35.87 0.54
C SER A 33 -8.19 -36.50 1.20
N ILE A 34 -9.23 -35.71 1.50
CA ILE A 34 -10.49 -36.21 2.07
C ILE A 34 -11.17 -37.19 1.12
N SER A 35 -11.30 -36.82 -0.16
CA SER A 35 -11.93 -37.68 -1.18
C SER A 35 -11.20 -39.02 -1.30
N THR A 36 -9.85 -39.00 -1.24
CA THR A 36 -9.02 -40.20 -1.29
C THR A 36 -9.17 -41.06 -0.03
N SER A 37 -9.25 -40.45 1.16
CA SER A 37 -9.49 -41.19 2.41
C SER A 37 -10.87 -41.84 2.45
N ILE A 38 -11.91 -41.15 1.94
CA ILE A 38 -13.26 -41.71 1.82
C ILE A 38 -13.28 -42.89 0.84
N ALA A 39 -12.67 -42.73 -0.35
CA ALA A 39 -12.61 -43.78 -1.36
C ALA A 39 -11.89 -45.05 -0.87
N ASN A 40 -10.88 -44.88 0.00
CA ASN A 40 -10.11 -45.99 0.58
C ASN A 40 -10.68 -46.54 1.90
N GLY A 41 -11.85 -46.07 2.35
CA GLY A 41 -12.47 -46.52 3.61
C GLY A 41 -11.71 -46.14 4.88
N LYS A 42 -10.75 -45.19 4.81
CA LYS A 42 -9.90 -44.76 5.93
C LYS A 42 -10.52 -43.59 6.70
N LEU A 43 -11.75 -43.76 7.19
CA LEU A 43 -12.50 -42.69 7.88
C LEU A 43 -11.76 -42.13 9.10
N GLU A 44 -10.99 -42.95 9.81
CA GLU A 44 -10.22 -42.55 10.99
C GLU A 44 -9.14 -41.48 10.67
N THR A 45 -8.66 -41.44 9.43
CA THR A 45 -7.64 -40.48 8.99
C THR A 45 -8.19 -39.08 8.70
N ILE A 46 -9.51 -38.95 8.54
CA ILE A 46 -10.15 -37.68 8.16
C ILE A 46 -9.97 -36.63 9.26
N ASN A 47 -10.12 -37.00 10.53
CA ASN A 47 -9.93 -36.08 11.65
C ASN A 47 -8.50 -35.54 11.72
N SER A 48 -7.50 -36.38 11.45
CA SER A 48 -6.10 -35.95 11.37
C SER A 48 -5.88 -34.95 10.23
N LEU A 49 -6.47 -35.20 9.05
CA LEU A 49 -6.35 -34.30 7.90
C LEU A 49 -7.02 -32.94 8.13
N ILE A 50 -8.17 -32.93 8.81
CA ILE A 50 -8.86 -31.68 9.19
C ILE A 50 -8.02 -30.89 10.18
N ASN A 51 -7.46 -31.54 11.21
CA ASN A 51 -6.60 -30.87 12.20
C ASN A 51 -5.34 -30.27 11.57
N ASP A 52 -4.69 -31.01 10.66
CA ASP A 52 -3.52 -30.51 9.92
C ASP A 52 -3.88 -29.29 9.06
N PHE A 53 -5.02 -29.33 8.40
CA PHE A 53 -5.51 -28.19 7.61
C PHE A 53 -5.84 -26.98 8.48
N GLN A 54 -6.49 -27.19 9.62
CA GLN A 54 -6.80 -26.12 10.57
C GLN A 54 -5.52 -25.45 11.09
N SER A 55 -4.48 -26.25 11.39
CA SER A 55 -3.15 -25.72 11.76
C SER A 55 -2.53 -24.88 10.63
N LYS A 56 -2.55 -25.38 9.38
CA LYS A 56 -2.05 -24.66 8.21
C LYS A 56 -2.79 -23.35 7.94
N ILE A 57 -4.12 -23.35 8.06
CA ILE A 57 -4.93 -22.12 7.93
C ILE A 57 -4.64 -21.14 9.06
N SER A 58 -4.48 -21.62 10.29
CA SER A 58 -4.20 -20.75 11.44
C SER A 58 -2.86 -20.03 11.25
N PHE A 59 -1.83 -20.75 10.81
CA PHE A 59 -0.55 -20.16 10.45
C PHE A 59 -0.69 -19.13 9.30
N LEU A 60 -1.47 -19.48 8.27
CA LEU A 60 -1.72 -18.61 7.14
C LEU A 60 -2.42 -17.31 7.55
N LEU A 61 -3.40 -17.36 8.45
CA LEU A 61 -4.10 -16.19 8.98
C LEU A 61 -3.15 -15.25 9.73
N VAL A 62 -2.26 -15.80 10.56
CA VAL A 62 -1.23 -15.01 11.27
C VAL A 62 -0.30 -14.35 10.26
N PHE A 63 0.11 -15.07 9.21
CA PHE A 63 0.95 -14.52 8.15
C PHE A 63 0.27 -13.36 7.41
N ILE A 64 -1.01 -13.49 7.04
CA ILE A 64 -1.80 -12.40 6.42
C ILE A 64 -1.84 -11.17 7.33
N LEU A 65 -2.06 -11.38 8.62
CA LEU A 65 -2.16 -10.29 9.58
C LEU A 65 -0.85 -9.50 9.63
N VAL A 66 0.29 -10.19 9.70
CA VAL A 66 1.62 -9.57 9.66
C VAL A 66 1.84 -8.81 8.34
N VAL A 67 1.56 -9.43 7.20
CA VAL A 67 1.73 -8.78 5.88
C VAL A 67 0.83 -7.55 5.75
N SER A 68 -0.42 -7.63 6.22
CA SER A 68 -1.38 -6.52 6.19
C SER A 68 -0.91 -5.34 7.04
N ILE A 69 -0.37 -5.61 8.23
CA ILE A 69 0.22 -4.57 9.10
C ILE A 69 1.43 -3.92 8.41
N LEU A 70 2.31 -4.70 7.77
CA LEU A 70 3.46 -4.16 7.04
C LEU A 70 3.03 -3.29 5.86
N ILE A 71 2.04 -3.73 5.09
CA ILE A 71 1.46 -2.95 3.99
C ILE A 71 0.87 -1.65 4.54
N ALA A 72 0.04 -1.72 5.59
CA ALA A 72 -0.56 -0.54 6.20
C ALA A 72 0.49 0.45 6.72
N TYR A 73 1.52 -0.04 7.39
CA TYR A 73 2.63 0.77 7.87
C TYR A 73 3.38 1.45 6.71
N PHE A 74 3.65 0.70 5.65
CA PHE A 74 4.31 1.23 4.45
C PHE A 74 3.48 2.34 3.78
N PHE A 75 2.20 2.11 3.52
CA PHE A 75 1.31 3.12 2.92
C PHE A 75 1.11 4.33 3.84
N GLY A 76 0.92 4.11 5.15
CA GLY A 76 0.74 5.18 6.13
C GLY A 76 1.95 6.10 6.24
N PHE A 77 3.15 5.52 6.38
CA PHE A 77 4.37 6.31 6.56
C PHE A 77 4.88 6.92 5.25
N SER A 78 4.76 6.20 4.14
CA SER A 78 5.32 6.63 2.85
C SER A 78 4.39 7.55 2.08
N LEU A 79 3.08 7.33 2.11
CA LEU A 79 2.14 8.02 1.22
C LEU A 79 1.25 9.02 1.94
N ILE A 80 0.54 8.59 2.97
CA ILE A 80 -0.42 9.45 3.67
C ILE A 80 0.30 10.69 4.23
N LYS A 81 1.46 10.49 4.87
CA LYS A 81 2.26 11.60 5.40
C LYS A 81 2.64 12.62 4.32
N LYS A 82 3.11 12.17 3.15
CA LYS A 82 3.51 13.07 2.06
C LYS A 82 2.30 13.82 1.46
N LEU A 83 1.16 13.12 1.31
CA LEU A 83 -0.08 13.74 0.82
C LEU A 83 -0.62 14.79 1.79
N ILE A 84 -0.55 14.55 3.10
CA ILE A 84 -0.91 15.55 4.12
C ILE A 84 -0.04 16.81 3.96
N LEU A 85 1.27 16.65 3.77
CA LEU A 85 2.19 17.77 3.59
C LEU A 85 1.91 18.56 2.30
N ILE A 86 1.54 17.88 1.20
CA ILE A 86 1.12 18.56 -0.03
C ILE A 86 -0.18 19.32 0.19
N LYS A 87 -1.17 18.71 0.88
CA LYS A 87 -2.43 19.36 1.23
C LYS A 87 -2.19 20.63 2.05
N GLU A 88 -1.31 20.57 3.06
CA GLU A 88 -0.93 21.73 3.87
C GLU A 88 -0.24 22.81 3.03
N GLY A 89 0.64 22.43 2.09
CA GLY A 89 1.25 23.37 1.16
C GLY A 89 0.24 24.10 0.29
N ILE A 90 -0.70 23.35 -0.31
CA ILE A 90 -1.81 23.93 -1.09
C ILE A 90 -2.64 24.90 -0.23
N HIS A 91 -2.97 24.51 1.00
CA HIS A 91 -3.76 25.33 1.91
C HIS A 91 -3.07 26.66 2.26
N LYS A 92 -1.77 26.62 2.53
CA LYS A 92 -0.97 27.84 2.77
C LYS A 92 -0.93 28.76 1.56
N ILE A 93 -0.67 28.21 0.37
CA ILE A 93 -0.68 28.98 -0.89
C ILE A 93 -2.04 29.63 -1.10
N ALA A 94 -3.14 28.92 -0.83
CA ALA A 94 -4.49 29.46 -0.94
C ALA A 94 -4.78 30.60 0.06
N GLN A 95 -4.08 30.63 1.19
CA GLN A 95 -4.14 31.70 2.19
C GLN A 95 -3.13 32.84 1.92
N PHE A 96 -2.49 32.87 0.75
CA PHE A 96 -1.41 33.80 0.40
C PHE A 96 -0.18 33.69 1.34
N ASP A 97 -0.04 32.58 2.06
CA ASP A 97 1.15 32.25 2.84
C ASP A 97 2.13 31.46 1.97
N PHE A 98 3.17 32.15 1.50
CA PHE A 98 4.22 31.58 0.64
C PHE A 98 5.44 31.08 1.42
N THR A 99 5.32 30.87 2.74
CA THR A 99 6.42 30.34 3.58
C THR A 99 6.59 28.83 3.47
N TYR A 100 5.71 28.14 2.76
CA TYR A 100 5.84 26.70 2.52
C TYR A 100 7.17 26.41 1.81
N SER A 101 8.05 25.63 2.46
CA SER A 101 9.26 25.14 1.84
C SER A 101 8.99 23.78 1.23
N SER A 102 9.31 23.64 -0.05
CA SER A 102 9.20 22.38 -0.77
C SER A 102 10.00 21.31 -0.01
N GLN A 103 9.36 20.22 0.41
CA GLN A 103 10.11 19.12 0.98
C GLN A 103 10.96 18.46 -0.10
N ASN A 104 12.24 18.24 0.21
CA ASN A 104 13.14 17.54 -0.68
C ASN A 104 12.87 16.03 -0.56
N TYR A 105 11.88 15.56 -1.32
CA TYR A 105 11.55 14.14 -1.38
C TYR A 105 12.74 13.38 -1.97
N LYS A 106 13.43 12.59 -1.14
CA LYS A 106 14.56 11.74 -1.58
C LYS A 106 14.15 10.77 -2.70
N LEU A 107 12.88 10.38 -2.72
CA LEU A 107 12.27 9.55 -3.75
C LEU A 107 11.67 10.46 -4.82
N LYS A 108 12.21 10.38 -6.05
CA LYS A 108 11.60 10.95 -7.27
C LYS A 108 10.43 10.06 -7.71
N ASP A 109 9.41 9.97 -6.87
CA ASP A 109 8.15 9.32 -7.18
C ASP A 109 7.12 10.35 -7.67
N GLU A 110 5.94 9.88 -8.04
CA GLU A 110 4.83 10.71 -8.53
C GLU A 110 4.45 11.80 -7.51
N ILE A 111 4.66 11.56 -6.22
CA ILE A 111 4.42 12.55 -5.16
C ILE A 111 5.47 13.66 -5.16
N SER A 112 6.73 13.33 -5.44
CA SER A 112 7.78 14.34 -5.64
C SER A 112 7.51 15.20 -6.86
N GLU A 113 6.95 14.65 -7.94
CA GLU A 113 6.59 15.41 -9.14
C GLU A 113 5.48 16.42 -8.80
N ILE A 114 4.41 15.99 -8.14
CA ILE A 114 3.33 16.87 -7.66
C ILE A 114 3.88 18.01 -6.77
N ASN A 115 4.84 17.71 -5.89
CA ASN A 115 5.43 18.73 -5.03
C ASN A 115 6.28 19.75 -5.80
N ASN A 116 7.00 19.31 -6.84
CA ASN A 116 7.75 20.23 -7.70
C ASN A 116 6.81 21.15 -8.48
N ASP A 117 5.74 20.59 -9.04
CA ASP A 117 4.70 21.36 -9.73
C ASP A 117 4.04 22.37 -8.77
N LEU A 118 3.73 21.94 -7.55
CA LEU A 118 3.21 22.83 -6.51
C LEU A 118 4.17 23.98 -6.20
N THR A 119 5.48 23.72 -6.17
CA THR A 119 6.50 24.74 -5.96
C THR A 119 6.53 25.75 -7.10
N HIS A 120 6.38 25.29 -8.35
CA HIS A 120 6.25 26.18 -9.51
C HIS A 120 4.99 27.04 -9.45
N VAL A 121 3.85 26.47 -9.04
CA VAL A 121 2.60 27.20 -8.82
C VAL A 121 2.77 28.26 -7.73
N GLN A 122 3.34 27.89 -6.58
CA GLN A 122 3.63 28.82 -5.47
C GLN A 122 4.46 30.01 -5.94
N ASN A 123 5.57 29.75 -6.65
CA ASN A 123 6.46 30.81 -7.13
C ASN A 123 5.78 31.74 -8.15
N SER A 124 4.98 31.18 -9.05
CA SER A 124 4.25 31.96 -10.05
C SER A 124 3.17 32.83 -9.40
N PHE A 125 2.42 32.26 -8.46
CA PHE A 125 1.36 32.95 -7.75
C PHE A 125 1.92 34.04 -6.83
N LYS A 126 3.01 33.74 -6.11
CA LYS A 126 3.74 34.73 -5.30
C LYS A 126 4.18 35.94 -6.15
N ARG A 127 4.81 35.70 -7.31
CA ARG A 127 5.21 36.79 -8.22
C ARG A 127 4.02 37.65 -8.65
N TYR A 128 2.87 37.04 -8.93
CA TYR A 128 1.66 37.78 -9.28
C TYR A 128 1.16 38.66 -8.13
N VAL A 129 1.11 38.13 -6.91
CA VAL A 129 0.69 38.87 -5.72
C VAL A 129 1.66 40.01 -5.40
N ASP A 130 2.97 39.73 -5.37
CA ASP A 130 4.01 40.72 -5.10
C ASP A 130 3.95 41.88 -6.11
N ASN A 131 3.75 41.58 -7.40
CA ASN A 131 3.62 42.61 -8.44
C ASN A 131 2.31 43.40 -8.34
N THR A 132 1.21 42.78 -7.88
CA THR A 132 -0.07 43.48 -7.73
C THR A 132 -0.04 44.45 -6.55
N ILE A 133 0.59 44.05 -5.44
CA ILE A 133 0.77 44.92 -4.26
C ILE A 133 1.68 46.11 -4.59
N ALA A 134 2.71 45.93 -5.44
CA ALA A 134 3.62 47.01 -5.82
C ALA A 134 3.00 48.12 -6.69
N ILE A 135 1.80 47.89 -7.25
CA ILE A 135 1.10 48.84 -8.13
C ILE A 135 0.04 49.65 -7.37
N ILE A 136 -0.32 49.24 -6.14
CA ILE A 136 -1.26 49.93 -5.25
C ILE A 136 -0.49 50.84 -4.29
#